data_AF-A0A4Q6CF88-F1
#
_entry.id   AF-A0A4Q6CF88-F1
#
_cell.length_a   1.000
_cell.length_b   1.000
_cell.length_c   1.000
_cell.angle_alpha   90.00
_cell.angle_beta   90.00
_cell.angle_gamma   90.00
#
_symmetry.space_group_name_H-M   'P 1'
#
loop_
_entity.id
_entity.type
_entity.pdbx_description
1 polymer ?
#
loop_
_entity_poly.entity_id
_entity_poly.type
_entity_poly.pdbx_seq_one_letter_code
_entity_poly.pdbx_strand_id
1 'polypeptide(L)'
;MKLIFLFLFLSSSVHASDICGEHSLRIAKKIPIATDVNYFIRPSSQREVSFASGSGNVILNVDTQKLIKVPGSVDPVESPDGKILAVPSFDDHAKGPQKSKMRFFVRTAKGFEPRYEDEKVVGTYQSMGALGTSADKQYRLLYAGDDGIYFRDYKLNSVSGTVVPASTQTKACSGKLPSDASLPMLSKNGREFSFYSNGKTFVYEMTSRVSCRQKEVIPAMLGKIDFSPDNSKLVFHSDETNGGAVEIFKNPHADAKMGIYLYDRQSKMFSVLQLKERENSYYPVFLSDDQIAFVSTVKTGKKTNFAINLANLNSAELSGCRDCTTDSSLSARANVIGILYIRKCHGDDRAIGPGKGNVAFTRLTRERCLKLVQQYPANKIKTAFKDWNGDVGPAWEAVRNATFTDYLKTCSSLESVNLNRANRSGSTKSAH
;
A
#
# COMPACT_ATOMS: atom_id res chain seq x y z
N MET A 1 60.91 36.48 -16.47
CA MET A 1 59.92 35.39 -16.64
C MET A 1 59.41 34.96 -15.26
N LYS A 2 58.22 35.40 -14.86
CA LYS A 2 57.53 34.94 -13.65
C LYS A 2 56.37 34.04 -14.09
N LEU A 3 56.49 32.74 -13.81
CA LEU A 3 55.47 31.74 -14.08
C LEU A 3 54.40 31.86 -12.98
N ILE A 4 53.26 32.48 -13.30
CA ILE A 4 52.10 32.55 -12.42
C ILE A 4 51.36 31.21 -12.54
N PHE A 5 51.52 30.37 -11.53
CA PHE A 5 50.72 29.16 -11.34
C PHE A 5 49.29 29.58 -10.99
N LEU A 6 48.46 29.73 -12.03
CA LEU A 6 47.02 29.90 -11.90
C LEU A 6 46.43 28.53 -11.51
N PHE A 7 46.43 28.23 -10.21
CA PHE A 7 45.63 27.15 -9.65
C PHE A 7 44.16 27.49 -9.91
N LEU A 8 43.64 26.96 -11.02
CA LEU A 8 42.21 26.78 -11.28
C LEU A 8 41.63 26.00 -10.09
N PHE A 9 41.12 26.73 -9.11
CA PHE A 9 40.05 26.26 -8.25
C PHE A 9 38.84 26.02 -9.14
N LEU A 10 38.86 24.89 -9.84
CA LEU A 10 37.66 24.16 -10.23
C LEU A 10 37.00 23.73 -8.91
N SER A 11 36.33 24.68 -8.26
CA SER A 11 35.27 24.41 -7.31
C SER A 11 34.14 23.76 -8.09
N SER A 12 34.35 22.49 -8.46
CA SER A 12 33.29 21.55 -8.76
C SER A 12 32.36 21.63 -7.56
N SER A 13 31.28 22.37 -7.73
CA SER A 13 30.15 22.43 -6.83
C SER A 13 29.56 21.02 -6.86
N VAL A 14 30.19 20.08 -6.12
CA VAL A 14 29.75 18.70 -6.02
C VAL A 14 28.32 18.77 -5.56
N HIS A 15 27.42 18.52 -6.51
CA HIS A 15 26.03 18.89 -6.41
C HIS A 15 25.42 18.22 -5.18
N ALA A 16 24.87 19.02 -4.27
CA ALA A 16 24.02 18.55 -3.19
C ALA A 16 22.77 17.76 -3.70
N SER A 17 22.59 17.63 -5.02
CA SER A 17 21.49 16.96 -5.69
C SER A 17 21.58 15.42 -5.73
N ASP A 18 22.70 14.80 -5.35
CA ASP A 18 22.89 13.37 -5.64
C ASP A 18 22.21 12.42 -4.63
N ILE A 19 22.04 12.83 -3.36
CA ILE A 19 21.36 11.99 -2.35
C ILE A 19 19.84 12.00 -2.55
N CYS A 20 19.28 13.17 -2.86
CA CYS A 20 17.84 13.41 -2.90
C CYS A 20 17.28 13.11 -4.29
N GLY A 21 17.19 11.82 -4.64
CA GLY A 21 16.56 11.36 -5.87
C GLY A 21 15.06 11.09 -5.73
N GLU A 22 14.33 11.36 -6.80
CA GLU A 22 12.97 10.83 -6.99
C GLU A 22 13.02 9.37 -7.43
N HIS A 23 11.97 8.62 -7.08
CA HIS A 23 11.74 7.27 -7.59
C HIS A 23 10.52 7.32 -8.48
N SER A 24 10.70 7.00 -9.75
CA SER A 24 9.61 6.98 -10.72
C SER A 24 9.53 5.62 -11.38
N LEU A 25 8.39 4.98 -11.21
CA LEU A 25 8.04 3.81 -11.98
C LEU A 25 7.78 4.24 -13.43
N ARG A 26 8.23 3.44 -14.40
CA ARG A 26 7.88 3.67 -15.80
C ARG A 26 6.39 3.45 -16.00
N ILE A 27 5.67 4.53 -16.27
CA ILE A 27 4.23 4.48 -16.54
C ILE A 27 4.01 4.01 -17.97
N ALA A 28 3.36 2.86 -18.12
CA ALA A 28 3.01 2.29 -19.41
C ALA A 28 1.81 2.99 -20.04
N LYS A 29 0.84 3.41 -19.21
CA LYS A 29 -0.35 4.14 -19.65
C LYS A 29 -0.83 5.08 -18.55
N LYS A 30 -1.23 6.29 -18.93
CA LYS A 30 -1.84 7.28 -18.04
C LYS A 30 -3.22 7.64 -18.57
N ILE A 31 -4.25 7.44 -17.76
CA ILE A 31 -5.66 7.70 -18.11
C ILE A 31 -6.14 8.88 -17.28
N PRO A 32 -6.29 10.08 -17.86
CA PRO A 32 -6.85 11.22 -17.15
C PRO A 32 -8.27 10.93 -16.68
N ILE A 33 -8.58 11.28 -15.43
CA ILE A 33 -9.92 11.15 -14.86
C ILE A 33 -10.45 12.57 -14.68
N ALA A 34 -11.52 12.90 -15.41
CA ALA A 34 -12.12 14.24 -15.40
C ALA A 34 -12.83 14.57 -14.07
N THR A 35 -13.14 13.54 -13.28
CA THR A 35 -13.73 13.63 -11.95
C THR A 35 -12.68 13.32 -10.88
N ASP A 36 -13.02 13.57 -9.62
CA ASP A 36 -12.30 13.06 -8.46
C ASP A 36 -12.29 11.52 -8.37
N VAL A 37 -11.30 11.02 -7.64
CA VAL A 37 -11.24 9.61 -7.20
C VAL A 37 -11.24 9.62 -5.68
N ASN A 38 -12.34 9.15 -5.09
CA ASN A 38 -12.55 9.21 -3.65
C ASN A 38 -12.23 7.87 -2.99
N TYR A 39 -11.65 7.97 -1.79
CA TYR A 39 -11.34 6.90 -0.84
C TYR A 39 -10.38 5.78 -1.32
N PHE A 40 -10.64 5.11 -2.44
CA PHE A 40 -9.80 4.05 -3.02
C PHE A 40 -10.25 3.58 -4.41
N ILE A 41 -9.43 2.73 -5.01
CA ILE A 41 -9.75 1.97 -6.20
C ILE A 41 -9.70 0.45 -5.91
N ARG A 42 -10.46 -0.37 -6.62
CA ARG A 42 -10.36 -1.85 -6.57
C ARG A 42 -10.28 -2.45 -7.97
N PRO A 43 -9.41 -3.45 -8.19
CA PRO A 43 -9.28 -4.09 -9.47
C PRO A 43 -10.21 -5.30 -9.59
N SER A 44 -10.53 -5.67 -10.81
CA SER A 44 -11.04 -6.99 -11.16
C SER A 44 -10.20 -7.62 -12.28
N SER A 45 -10.29 -8.93 -12.44
CA SER A 45 -9.62 -9.66 -13.54
C SER A 45 -10.14 -9.29 -14.93
N GLN A 46 -11.22 -8.52 -15.03
CA GLN A 46 -11.71 -7.94 -16.28
C GLN A 46 -10.89 -6.73 -16.76
N ARG A 47 -9.74 -6.47 -16.12
CA ARG A 47 -8.91 -5.27 -16.34
C ARG A 47 -9.73 -4.00 -16.12
N GLU A 48 -10.50 -4.03 -15.06
CA GLU A 48 -11.37 -2.94 -14.62
C GLU A 48 -10.92 -2.44 -13.25
N VAL A 49 -11.19 -1.17 -12.99
CA VAL A 49 -10.89 -0.49 -11.74
C VAL A 49 -12.15 0.25 -11.28
N SER A 50 -12.72 -0.17 -10.16
CA SER A 50 -13.89 0.45 -9.55
C SER A 50 -13.49 1.51 -8.52
N PHE A 51 -14.19 2.64 -8.48
CA PHE A 51 -13.96 3.71 -7.51
C PHE A 51 -15.18 4.62 -7.34
N ALA A 52 -15.23 5.32 -6.21
CA ALA A 52 -16.22 6.37 -5.97
C ALA A 52 -15.74 7.71 -6.54
N SER A 53 -16.68 8.53 -7.00
CA SER A 53 -16.44 9.91 -7.46
C SER A 53 -17.56 10.81 -6.97
N GLY A 54 -17.39 12.13 -7.07
CA GLY A 54 -18.42 13.15 -6.81
C GLY A 54 -19.63 13.04 -7.74
N SER A 55 -19.54 12.25 -8.82
CA SER A 55 -20.67 11.93 -9.71
C SER A 55 -21.32 10.57 -9.45
N GLY A 56 -20.89 9.87 -8.39
CA GLY A 56 -21.32 8.53 -8.03
C GLY A 56 -20.24 7.46 -8.29
N ASN A 57 -20.63 6.20 -8.09
CA ASN A 57 -19.74 5.07 -8.30
C ASN A 57 -19.49 4.79 -9.78
N VAL A 58 -18.24 4.47 -10.14
CA VAL A 58 -17.83 4.17 -11.51
C VAL A 58 -16.91 2.96 -11.58
N ILE A 59 -16.88 2.33 -12.75
CA ILE A 59 -15.89 1.33 -13.14
C ILE A 59 -15.20 1.82 -14.42
N LEU A 60 -13.87 1.85 -14.40
CA LEU A 60 -13.03 2.13 -15.56
C LEU A 60 -12.50 0.82 -16.13
N ASN A 61 -12.81 0.53 -17.39
CA ASN A 61 -12.05 -0.48 -18.12
C ASN A 61 -10.73 0.14 -18.59
N VAL A 62 -9.59 -0.36 -18.09
CA VAL A 62 -8.30 0.31 -18.28
C VAL A 62 -7.72 0.15 -19.68
N ASP A 63 -8.22 -0.81 -20.47
CA ASP A 63 -7.77 -1.01 -21.85
C ASP A 63 -8.53 -0.09 -22.80
N THR A 64 -9.86 -0.12 -22.74
CA THR A 64 -10.76 0.69 -23.59
C THR A 64 -10.92 2.14 -23.12
N GLN A 65 -10.53 2.44 -21.86
CA GLN A 65 -10.72 3.73 -21.19
C GLN A 65 -12.20 4.13 -21.00
N LYS A 66 -13.12 3.17 -21.20
CA LYS A 66 -14.56 3.41 -21.00
C LYS A 66 -14.88 3.43 -19.51
N LEU A 67 -15.53 4.51 -19.08
CA LEU A 67 -16.15 4.62 -17.76
C LEU A 67 -17.61 4.17 -17.85
N ILE A 68 -18.02 3.31 -16.93
CA ILE A 68 -19.43 2.95 -16.71
C ILE A 68 -19.84 3.40 -15.32
N LYS A 69 -21.03 4.01 -15.22
CA LYS A 69 -21.64 4.30 -13.92
C LYS A 69 -22.18 3.00 -13.33
N VAL A 70 -22.02 2.84 -12.03
CA VAL A 70 -22.62 1.74 -11.28
C VAL A 70 -23.43 2.26 -10.10
N PRO A 71 -24.39 1.49 -9.57
CA PRO A 71 -25.25 1.97 -8.50
C PRO A 71 -24.49 2.36 -7.22
N GLY A 72 -25.09 3.30 -6.48
CA GLY A 72 -24.58 3.81 -5.20
C GLY A 72 -23.58 4.95 -5.34
N SER A 73 -23.16 5.47 -4.19
CA SER A 73 -22.31 6.66 -4.06
C SER A 73 -21.02 6.41 -3.28
N VAL A 74 -20.88 5.24 -2.67
CA VAL A 74 -19.73 4.91 -1.81
C VAL A 74 -19.09 3.61 -2.25
N ASP A 75 -17.78 3.64 -2.40
CA ASP A 75 -16.85 2.50 -2.44
C ASP A 75 -17.36 1.26 -3.20
N PRO A 76 -17.50 1.31 -4.53
CA PRO A 76 -17.90 0.15 -5.30
C PRO A 76 -16.76 -0.88 -5.27
N VAL A 77 -17.03 -2.09 -4.78
CA VAL A 77 -16.02 -3.16 -4.68
C VAL A 77 -16.43 -4.37 -5.49
N GLU A 78 -15.70 -4.61 -6.58
CA GLU A 78 -15.88 -5.82 -7.37
C GLU A 78 -15.25 -7.04 -6.70
N SER A 79 -15.90 -8.19 -6.87
CA SER A 79 -15.26 -9.49 -6.68
C SER A 79 -14.08 -9.65 -7.65
N PRO A 80 -13.04 -10.45 -7.31
CA PRO A 80 -11.85 -10.60 -8.15
C PRO A 80 -12.11 -11.05 -9.59
N ASP A 81 -13.20 -11.79 -9.84
CA ASP A 81 -13.60 -12.21 -11.19
C ASP A 81 -14.55 -11.25 -11.90
N GLY A 82 -14.91 -10.14 -11.27
CA GLY A 82 -15.81 -9.11 -11.78
C GLY A 82 -17.29 -9.49 -11.80
N LYS A 83 -17.69 -10.64 -11.23
CA LYS A 83 -19.08 -11.12 -11.31
C LYS A 83 -20.05 -10.42 -10.36
N ILE A 84 -19.57 -10.09 -9.16
CA ILE A 84 -20.34 -9.40 -8.12
C ILE A 84 -19.73 -8.03 -7.86
N LEU A 85 -20.59 -7.04 -7.63
CA LEU A 85 -20.24 -5.75 -7.08
C LEU A 85 -20.92 -5.58 -5.72
N ALA A 86 -20.14 -5.31 -4.68
CA ALA A 86 -20.63 -4.97 -3.34
C ALA A 86 -20.53 -3.46 -3.12
N VAL A 87 -21.62 -2.85 -2.67
CA VAL A 87 -21.74 -1.41 -2.45
C VAL A 87 -22.42 -1.15 -1.11
N PRO A 88 -21.77 -0.46 -0.16
CA PRO A 88 -22.42 0.03 1.04
C PRO A 88 -23.54 1.00 0.67
N SER A 89 -24.68 0.85 1.30
CA SER A 89 -25.81 1.78 1.19
C SER A 89 -26.06 2.37 2.57
N PHE A 90 -26.06 3.69 2.64
CA PHE A 90 -26.44 4.43 3.85
C PHE A 90 -27.87 4.92 3.68
N ASP A 91 -28.62 4.96 4.77
CA ASP A 91 -29.90 5.64 4.79
C ASP A 91 -29.66 7.14 5.00
N ASP A 92 -29.70 7.89 3.91
CA ASP A 92 -29.48 9.35 3.89
C ASP A 92 -30.55 10.13 4.71
N HIS A 93 -31.62 9.46 5.15
CA HIS A 93 -32.71 10.05 5.94
C HIS A 93 -32.69 9.63 7.43
N ALA A 94 -31.77 8.75 7.84
CA ALA A 94 -31.72 8.26 9.21
C ALA A 94 -31.22 9.34 10.18
N LYS A 95 -32.06 9.74 11.14
CA LYS A 95 -31.66 10.52 12.32
C LYS A 95 -31.07 9.58 13.38
N GLY A 96 -29.77 9.27 13.29
CA GLY A 96 -29.05 8.38 14.21
C GLY A 96 -27.74 7.86 13.63
N PRO A 97 -27.00 6.95 14.33
CA PRO A 97 -25.87 6.26 13.71
C PRO A 97 -26.37 5.61 12.41
N GLN A 98 -25.76 5.97 11.28
CA GLN A 98 -26.23 5.55 9.97
C GLN A 98 -26.25 4.02 9.90
N LYS A 99 -27.45 3.44 9.86
CA LYS A 99 -27.62 2.03 9.54
C LYS A 99 -27.18 1.84 8.10
N SER A 100 -26.00 1.28 7.90
CA SER A 100 -25.53 0.86 6.60
C SER A 100 -25.98 -0.58 6.33
N LYS A 101 -26.23 -0.88 5.06
CA LYS A 101 -26.49 -2.23 4.56
C LYS A 101 -25.61 -2.50 3.36
N MET A 102 -25.30 -3.77 3.10
CA MET A 102 -24.50 -4.13 1.93
C MET A 102 -25.39 -4.54 0.77
N ARG A 103 -25.31 -3.82 -0.35
CA ARG A 103 -26.02 -4.15 -1.59
C ARG A 103 -25.11 -4.93 -2.52
N PHE A 104 -25.63 -6.01 -3.07
CA PHE A 104 -24.94 -6.86 -4.03
C PHE A 104 -25.60 -6.76 -5.40
N PHE A 105 -24.77 -6.48 -6.39
CA PHE A 105 -25.14 -6.43 -7.78
C PHE A 105 -24.40 -7.53 -8.55
N VAL A 106 -25.05 -8.10 -9.56
CA VAL A 106 -24.45 -9.11 -10.42
C VAL A 106 -24.28 -8.55 -11.83
N ARG A 107 -23.13 -8.85 -12.43
CA ARG A 107 -22.83 -8.44 -13.80
C ARG A 107 -23.72 -9.19 -14.80
N THR A 108 -24.30 -8.44 -15.72
CA THR A 108 -25.13 -8.90 -16.83
C THR A 108 -24.67 -8.21 -18.13
N ALA A 109 -25.29 -8.55 -19.27
CA ALA A 109 -25.05 -7.85 -20.53
C ALA A 109 -25.41 -6.35 -20.48
N LYS A 110 -26.31 -5.94 -19.55
CA LYS A 110 -26.75 -4.55 -19.39
C LYS A 110 -25.92 -3.77 -18.34
N GLY A 111 -24.93 -4.41 -17.72
CA GLY A 111 -24.18 -3.86 -16.59
C GLY A 111 -24.51 -4.56 -15.28
N PHE A 112 -24.46 -3.84 -14.17
CA PHE A 112 -24.68 -4.40 -12.83
C PHE A 112 -26.13 -4.25 -12.36
N GLU A 113 -26.80 -5.37 -12.12
CA GLU A 113 -28.20 -5.40 -11.66
C GLU A 113 -28.27 -5.77 -10.17
N PRO A 114 -29.15 -5.14 -9.36
CA PRO A 114 -29.30 -5.47 -7.94
C PRO A 114 -29.86 -6.89 -7.78
N ARG A 115 -29.24 -7.72 -6.93
CA ARG A 115 -29.65 -9.11 -6.72
C ARG A 115 -29.84 -9.50 -5.27
N TYR A 116 -29.22 -8.78 -4.33
CA TYR A 116 -29.37 -9.04 -2.91
C TYR A 116 -29.02 -7.80 -2.08
N GLU A 117 -29.62 -7.72 -0.90
CA GLU A 117 -29.31 -6.70 0.10
C GLU A 117 -29.18 -7.38 1.46
N ASP A 118 -28.06 -7.13 2.14
CA ASP A 118 -27.75 -7.73 3.43
C ASP A 118 -27.79 -6.66 4.53
N GLU A 119 -28.90 -6.63 5.26
CA GLU A 119 -29.13 -5.71 6.37
C GLU A 119 -28.24 -6.01 7.59
N LYS A 120 -27.63 -7.19 7.67
CA LYS A 120 -26.76 -7.54 8.80
C LYS A 120 -25.35 -6.98 8.62
N VAL A 121 -24.93 -6.76 7.37
CA VAL A 121 -23.61 -6.20 7.08
C VAL A 121 -23.66 -4.68 7.17
N VAL A 122 -23.43 -4.21 8.39
CA VAL A 122 -23.27 -2.80 8.75
C VAL A 122 -21.78 -2.51 8.86
N GLY A 123 -21.25 -1.60 8.05
CA GLY A 123 -19.84 -1.23 8.07
C GLY A 123 -19.31 -0.64 6.77
N THR A 124 -18.01 -0.38 6.77
CA THR A 124 -17.26 0.22 5.65
C THR A 124 -15.95 -0.53 5.41
N TYR A 125 -15.09 -0.04 4.51
CA TYR A 125 -13.80 -0.68 4.16
C TYR A 125 -13.95 -2.13 3.70
N GLN A 126 -14.99 -2.39 2.93
CA GLN A 126 -15.23 -3.72 2.41
C GLN A 126 -14.19 -4.13 1.37
N SER A 127 -13.89 -5.42 1.34
CA SER A 127 -13.08 -6.08 0.33
C SER A 127 -13.64 -7.47 0.05
N MET A 128 -13.51 -7.94 -1.19
CA MET A 128 -14.01 -9.24 -1.63
C MET A 128 -12.90 -10.14 -2.14
N GLY A 129 -13.01 -11.43 -1.82
CA GLY A 129 -12.17 -12.51 -2.30
C GLY A 129 -13.02 -13.67 -2.83
N ALA A 130 -12.53 -14.39 -3.83
CA ALA A 130 -13.21 -15.56 -4.40
C ALA A 130 -12.67 -16.84 -3.76
N LEU A 131 -13.53 -17.57 -3.05
CA LEU A 131 -13.21 -18.83 -2.40
C LEU A 131 -13.33 -19.99 -3.40
N GLY A 132 -12.19 -20.52 -3.84
CA GLY A 132 -12.11 -21.69 -4.70
C GLY A 132 -12.42 -21.44 -6.18
N THR A 133 -12.38 -22.52 -6.96
CA THR A 133 -12.57 -22.54 -8.43
C THR A 133 -13.82 -23.31 -8.87
N SER A 134 -14.68 -23.72 -7.93
CA SER A 134 -15.87 -24.53 -8.20
C SER A 134 -16.96 -23.80 -8.98
N ALA A 135 -17.84 -24.57 -9.63
CA ALA A 135 -19.03 -24.07 -10.32
C ALA A 135 -19.95 -23.24 -9.40
N ASP A 136 -20.10 -23.68 -8.14
CA ASP A 136 -20.69 -22.87 -7.07
C ASP A 136 -19.62 -21.97 -6.45
N LYS A 137 -19.39 -20.82 -7.10
CA LYS A 137 -18.37 -19.89 -6.64
C LYS A 137 -18.84 -19.20 -5.36
N GLN A 138 -18.03 -19.37 -4.31
CA GLN A 138 -18.23 -18.67 -3.05
C GLN A 138 -17.36 -17.41 -3.01
N TYR A 139 -17.85 -16.39 -2.34
CA TYR A 139 -17.16 -15.12 -2.18
C TYR A 139 -17.12 -14.77 -0.70
N ARG A 140 -15.98 -14.32 -0.21
CA ARG A 140 -15.85 -13.77 1.12
C ARG A 140 -15.86 -12.26 1.04
N LEU A 141 -16.77 -11.63 1.77
CA LEU A 141 -16.73 -10.21 2.06
C LEU A 141 -16.06 -10.02 3.42
N LEU A 142 -15.04 -9.16 3.49
CA LEU A 142 -14.41 -8.69 4.72
C LEU A 142 -14.70 -7.19 4.85
N TYR A 143 -14.98 -6.68 6.04
CA TYR A 143 -15.30 -5.27 6.27
C TYR A 143 -14.99 -4.83 7.70
N ALA A 144 -14.87 -3.53 7.92
CA ALA A 144 -14.78 -2.92 9.24
C ALA A 144 -16.18 -2.61 9.77
N GLY A 145 -16.56 -3.24 10.89
CA GLY A 145 -17.77 -2.93 11.65
C GLY A 145 -17.45 -2.11 12.90
N ASP A 146 -18.46 -1.88 13.74
CA ASP A 146 -18.39 -0.95 14.88
C ASP A 146 -17.33 -1.30 15.93
N ASP A 147 -17.10 -2.60 16.17
CA ASP A 147 -16.23 -3.10 17.24
C ASP A 147 -15.15 -4.06 16.72
N GLY A 148 -14.90 -4.09 15.40
CA GLY A 148 -13.80 -4.85 14.82
C GLY A 148 -14.00 -5.23 13.36
N ILE A 149 -13.18 -6.18 12.90
CA ILE A 149 -13.20 -6.66 11.52
C ILE A 149 -14.11 -7.89 11.43
N TYR A 150 -15.02 -7.87 10.47
CA TYR A 150 -16.01 -8.93 10.24
C TYR A 150 -15.85 -9.51 8.85
N PHE A 151 -16.33 -10.74 8.68
CA PHE A 151 -16.52 -11.32 7.37
C PHE A 151 -17.83 -12.09 7.26
N ARG A 152 -18.28 -12.27 6.02
CA ARG A 152 -19.39 -13.13 5.66
C ARG A 152 -19.18 -13.72 4.28
N ASP A 153 -19.49 -14.99 4.13
CA ASP A 153 -19.39 -15.71 2.87
C ASP A 153 -20.74 -15.65 2.13
N TYR A 154 -20.68 -15.59 0.80
CA TYR A 154 -21.83 -15.54 -0.11
C TYR A 154 -21.66 -16.55 -1.24
N LYS A 155 -22.77 -17.04 -1.78
CA LYS A 155 -22.82 -17.86 -3.00
C LYS A 155 -23.51 -17.08 -4.10
N LEU A 156 -22.96 -17.14 -5.31
CA LEU A 156 -23.65 -16.73 -6.53
C LEU A 156 -24.23 -17.96 -7.20
N ASN A 157 -25.55 -18.03 -7.32
CA ASN A 157 -26.18 -19.03 -8.17
C ASN A 157 -26.01 -18.61 -9.63
N SER A 158 -25.30 -19.42 -10.41
CA SER A 158 -24.98 -19.13 -11.82
C SER A 158 -26.20 -19.18 -12.74
N VAL A 159 -27.26 -19.88 -12.35
CA VAL A 159 -28.49 -20.04 -13.14
C VAL A 159 -29.44 -18.88 -12.91
N SER A 160 -29.77 -18.59 -11.65
CA SER A 160 -30.69 -17.50 -11.31
C SER A 160 -30.02 -16.12 -11.27
N GLY A 161 -28.68 -16.08 -11.19
CA GLY A 161 -27.92 -14.87 -10.93
C GLY A 161 -28.19 -14.27 -9.55
N THR A 162 -28.68 -15.06 -8.58
CA THR A 162 -28.97 -14.57 -7.23
C THR A 162 -27.75 -14.72 -6.32
N VAL A 163 -27.56 -13.74 -5.45
CA VAL A 163 -26.55 -13.78 -4.39
C VAL A 163 -27.25 -14.14 -3.09
N VAL A 164 -26.73 -15.13 -2.36
CA VAL A 164 -27.29 -15.53 -1.06
C VAL A 164 -26.17 -15.70 -0.02
N PRO A 165 -26.42 -15.39 1.25
CA PRO A 165 -25.47 -15.68 2.31
C PRO A 165 -25.16 -17.18 2.41
N ALA A 166 -23.88 -17.51 2.51
CA ALA A 166 -23.36 -18.87 2.68
C ALA A 166 -22.76 -19.11 4.08
N SER A 167 -22.67 -18.05 4.88
CA SER A 167 -22.34 -18.12 6.29
C SER A 167 -23.14 -17.09 7.11
N THR A 168 -23.13 -17.28 8.42
CA THR A 168 -23.40 -16.19 9.36
C THR A 168 -22.28 -15.16 9.30
N GLN A 169 -22.60 -13.92 9.60
CA GLN A 169 -21.59 -12.91 9.89
C GLN A 169 -20.75 -13.36 11.07
N THR A 170 -19.43 -13.23 10.94
CA THR A 170 -18.46 -13.70 11.94
C THR A 170 -17.39 -12.65 12.15
N LYS A 171 -17.07 -12.35 13.42
CA LYS A 171 -15.93 -11.49 13.76
C LYS A 171 -14.64 -12.22 13.44
N ALA A 172 -13.73 -11.59 12.71
CA ALA A 172 -12.48 -12.22 12.28
C ALA A 172 -11.65 -12.68 13.49
N CYS A 173 -11.04 -13.86 13.37
CA CYS A 173 -10.14 -14.43 14.39
C CYS A 173 -10.74 -14.53 15.79
N SER A 174 -12.05 -14.83 15.88
CA SER A 174 -12.83 -14.85 17.13
C SER A 174 -12.74 -13.56 17.94
N GLY A 175 -12.57 -12.41 17.29
CA GLY A 175 -12.45 -11.13 17.97
C GLY A 175 -11.14 -10.92 18.74
N LYS A 176 -10.11 -11.76 18.51
CA LYS A 176 -8.79 -11.64 19.14
C LYS A 176 -7.87 -10.60 18.48
N LEU A 177 -8.37 -9.88 17.49
CA LEU A 177 -7.62 -8.78 16.89
C LEU A 177 -7.55 -7.60 17.88
N PRO A 178 -6.50 -6.76 17.82
CA PRO A 178 -6.43 -5.52 18.60
C PRO A 178 -7.67 -4.64 18.40
N SER A 179 -8.05 -3.88 19.42
CA SER A 179 -9.22 -2.99 19.36
C SER A 179 -9.06 -1.83 18.36
N ASP A 180 -7.82 -1.48 18.01
CA ASP A 180 -7.47 -0.46 17.01
C ASP A 180 -7.28 -1.03 15.60
N ALA A 181 -7.59 -2.32 15.38
CA ALA A 181 -7.48 -2.95 14.07
C ALA A 181 -8.39 -2.28 13.04
N SER A 182 -7.80 -1.77 11.96
CA SER A 182 -8.49 -0.96 10.95
C SER A 182 -7.99 -1.25 9.53
N LEU A 183 -8.66 -0.63 8.54
CA LEU A 183 -8.32 -0.75 7.11
C LEU A 183 -8.19 -2.21 6.61
N PRO A 184 -9.17 -3.10 6.89
CA PRO A 184 -9.06 -4.50 6.55
C PRO A 184 -9.07 -4.73 5.04
N MET A 185 -8.06 -5.40 4.48
CA MET A 185 -8.00 -5.72 3.04
C MET A 185 -7.86 -7.22 2.82
N LEU A 186 -8.77 -7.80 2.06
CA LEU A 186 -8.82 -9.22 1.75
C LEU A 186 -8.05 -9.53 0.45
N SER A 187 -7.29 -10.62 0.49
CA SER A 187 -6.62 -11.23 -0.68
C SER A 187 -7.61 -11.72 -1.73
N LYS A 188 -7.17 -11.85 -2.98
CA LYS A 188 -8.04 -12.24 -4.10
C LYS A 188 -8.65 -13.64 -3.92
N ASN A 189 -7.95 -14.54 -3.23
CA ASN A 189 -8.46 -15.89 -2.94
C ASN A 189 -9.31 -15.96 -1.65
N GLY A 190 -9.48 -14.85 -0.93
CA GLY A 190 -10.30 -14.77 0.28
C GLY A 190 -9.73 -15.51 1.50
N ARG A 191 -8.47 -15.95 1.47
CA ARG A 191 -7.85 -16.75 2.55
C ARG A 191 -6.95 -15.94 3.46
N GLU A 192 -6.36 -14.87 2.96
CA GLU A 192 -5.53 -13.96 3.73
C GLU A 192 -6.17 -12.58 3.78
N PHE A 193 -5.94 -11.85 4.87
CA PHE A 193 -6.30 -10.44 4.98
C PHE A 193 -5.23 -9.68 5.73
N SER A 194 -5.14 -8.38 5.45
CA SER A 194 -4.32 -7.45 6.20
C SER A 194 -5.17 -6.51 7.04
N PHE A 195 -4.60 -5.96 8.10
CA PHE A 195 -5.14 -4.84 8.85
C PHE A 195 -4.02 -3.97 9.43
N TYR A 196 -4.33 -2.72 9.71
CA TYR A 196 -3.45 -1.78 10.39
C TYR A 196 -3.77 -1.73 11.88
N SER A 197 -2.73 -1.74 12.73
CA SER A 197 -2.82 -1.56 14.18
C SER A 197 -1.47 -1.07 14.71
N ASN A 198 -1.48 -0.14 15.66
CA ASN A 198 -0.29 0.35 16.36
C ASN A 198 0.92 0.66 15.44
N GLY A 199 0.70 1.42 14.36
CA GLY A 199 1.77 1.85 13.44
C GLY A 199 2.27 0.76 12.49
N LYS A 200 1.69 -0.45 12.52
CA LYS A 200 2.13 -1.60 11.73
C LYS A 200 0.99 -2.17 10.92
N THR A 201 1.35 -2.88 9.86
CA THR A 201 0.41 -3.74 9.15
C THR A 201 0.67 -5.19 9.51
N PHE A 202 -0.41 -5.90 9.75
CA PHE A 202 -0.40 -7.33 9.99
C PHE A 202 -1.06 -8.05 8.83
N VAL A 203 -0.52 -9.20 8.44
CA VAL A 203 -1.15 -10.12 7.47
C VAL A 203 -1.48 -11.41 8.19
N TYR A 204 -2.75 -11.79 8.13
CA TYR A 204 -3.30 -12.99 8.77
C TYR A 204 -3.90 -13.91 7.73
N GLU A 205 -3.71 -15.21 7.92
CA GLU A 205 -4.38 -16.27 7.17
C GLU A 205 -5.58 -16.76 7.97
N MET A 206 -6.75 -16.84 7.33
CA MET A 206 -7.97 -17.42 7.89
C MET A 206 -7.91 -18.94 7.74
N THR A 207 -7.40 -19.61 8.77
CA THR A 207 -7.24 -21.09 8.78
C THR A 207 -8.57 -21.82 8.97
N SER A 208 -9.54 -21.15 9.59
CA SER A 208 -10.94 -21.59 9.64
C SER A 208 -11.88 -20.37 9.70
N ARG A 209 -13.18 -20.59 9.93
CA ARG A 209 -14.13 -19.49 10.13
C ARG A 209 -13.85 -18.65 11.38
N VAL A 210 -13.19 -19.23 12.37
CA VAL A 210 -12.97 -18.59 13.69
C VAL A 210 -11.49 -18.46 14.03
N SER A 211 -10.62 -19.23 13.39
CA SER A 211 -9.19 -19.23 13.65
C SER A 211 -8.44 -18.50 12.56
N CYS A 212 -7.41 -17.77 12.98
CA CYS A 212 -6.45 -17.15 12.09
C CYS A 212 -5.02 -17.41 12.56
N ARG A 213 -4.08 -17.36 11.63
CA ARG A 213 -2.65 -17.42 11.89
C ARG A 213 -1.99 -16.16 11.36
N GLN A 214 -1.26 -15.44 12.20
CA GLN A 214 -0.40 -14.35 11.74
C GLN A 214 0.65 -14.92 10.80
N LYS A 215 0.75 -14.36 9.60
CA LYS A 215 1.75 -14.71 8.60
C LYS A 215 2.93 -13.75 8.67
N GLU A 216 2.63 -12.46 8.69
CA GLU A 216 3.63 -11.41 8.47
C GLU A 216 3.27 -10.14 9.24
N VAL A 217 4.30 -9.37 9.56
CA VAL A 217 4.21 -8.00 10.09
C VAL A 217 5.06 -7.12 9.19
N ILE A 218 4.45 -6.08 8.62
CA ILE A 218 5.15 -5.13 7.77
C ILE A 218 5.41 -3.87 8.61
N PRO A 219 6.69 -3.50 8.85
CA PRO A 219 7.07 -2.47 9.81
C PRO A 219 6.96 -1.05 9.23
N ALA A 220 5.84 -0.75 8.59
CA ALA A 220 5.57 0.54 8.01
C ALA A 220 4.09 0.92 8.23
N MET A 221 3.85 2.23 8.33
CA MET A 221 2.51 2.79 8.34
C MET A 221 1.96 2.68 6.92
N LEU A 222 1.07 1.72 6.70
CA LEU A 222 0.50 1.47 5.39
C LEU A 222 -0.90 2.07 5.36
N GLY A 223 -1.17 2.85 4.33
CA GLY A 223 -2.54 3.04 3.89
C GLY A 223 -3.09 1.75 3.28
N LYS A 224 -4.08 1.86 2.41
CA LYS A 224 -4.73 0.68 1.81
C LYS A 224 -3.75 -0.19 1.03
N ILE A 225 -3.79 -1.49 1.33
CA ILE A 225 -2.97 -2.55 0.74
C ILE A 225 -3.78 -3.32 -0.30
N ASP A 226 -3.11 -3.80 -1.35
CA ASP A 226 -3.64 -4.83 -2.23
C ASP A 226 -2.69 -6.02 -2.33
N PHE A 227 -3.26 -7.22 -2.45
CA PHE A 227 -2.55 -8.48 -2.65
C PHE A 227 -2.42 -8.76 -4.15
N SER A 228 -1.25 -9.23 -4.60
CA SER A 228 -1.12 -9.79 -5.93
C SER A 228 -2.04 -11.01 -6.08
N PRO A 229 -2.51 -11.34 -7.30
CA PRO A 229 -3.33 -12.53 -7.55
C PRO A 229 -2.79 -13.82 -6.93
N ASP A 230 -1.48 -14.04 -6.99
CA ASP A 230 -0.79 -15.19 -6.41
C ASP A 230 -0.42 -15.04 -4.91
N ASN A 231 -0.81 -13.93 -4.28
CA ASN A 231 -0.42 -13.52 -2.93
C ASN A 231 1.10 -13.39 -2.70
N SER A 232 1.98 -13.39 -3.71
CA SER A 232 3.45 -13.28 -3.52
C SER A 232 3.92 -11.86 -3.17
N LYS A 233 3.13 -10.84 -3.51
CA LYS A 233 3.48 -9.43 -3.35
C LYS A 233 2.33 -8.63 -2.76
N LEU A 234 2.68 -7.53 -2.11
CA LEU A 234 1.75 -6.55 -1.59
C LEU A 234 2.12 -5.17 -2.14
N VAL A 235 1.12 -4.36 -2.49
CA VAL A 235 1.32 -2.94 -2.78
C VAL A 235 0.47 -2.09 -1.87
N PHE A 236 0.98 -0.90 -1.53
CA PHE A 236 0.30 0.03 -0.65
C PHE A 236 0.84 1.44 -0.86
N HIS A 237 0.11 2.42 -0.33
CA HIS A 237 0.59 3.79 -0.24
C HIS A 237 1.00 4.14 1.20
N SER A 238 1.86 5.14 1.37
CA SER A 238 2.25 5.67 2.68
C SER A 238 2.50 7.18 2.60
N ASP A 239 2.15 7.90 3.67
CA ASP A 239 2.48 9.33 3.84
C ASP A 239 3.81 9.46 4.60
N GLU A 240 4.80 10.08 3.96
CA GLU A 240 6.09 10.31 4.62
C GLU A 240 6.01 11.42 5.68
N THR A 241 5.08 12.36 5.55
CA THR A 241 5.11 13.64 6.28
C THR A 241 4.25 13.68 7.54
N ASN A 242 3.02 13.16 7.53
CA ASN A 242 2.15 13.24 8.72
C ASN A 242 2.34 12.06 9.68
N GLY A 243 2.69 12.35 10.93
CA GLY A 243 2.91 11.36 12.00
C GLY A 243 1.65 10.92 12.75
N GLY A 244 0.49 11.48 12.41
CA GLY A 244 -0.79 11.05 12.96
C GLY A 244 -1.26 9.74 12.34
N ALA A 245 -2.16 9.03 13.05
CA ALA A 245 -2.95 7.98 12.43
C ALA A 245 -3.49 8.52 11.09
N VAL A 246 -3.26 7.80 9.99
CA VAL A 246 -3.88 8.12 8.70
C VAL A 246 -5.35 8.34 9.00
N GLU A 247 -5.83 9.58 8.91
CA GLU A 247 -7.24 9.84 9.09
C GLU A 247 -7.94 9.02 8.01
N ILE A 248 -8.66 8.02 8.49
CA ILE A 248 -9.08 6.85 7.71
C ILE A 248 -9.89 7.29 6.47
N PHE A 249 -10.47 8.50 6.50
CA PHE A 249 -11.34 9.09 5.47
C PHE A 249 -10.79 10.32 4.72
N LYS A 250 -9.50 10.66 4.79
CA LYS A 250 -9.01 11.85 4.08
C LYS A 250 -8.90 11.60 2.56
N ASN A 251 -9.58 12.45 1.80
CA ASN A 251 -9.42 12.54 0.35
C ASN A 251 -7.98 12.96 0.00
N PRO A 252 -7.49 12.61 -1.21
CA PRO A 252 -6.23 13.12 -1.74
C PRO A 252 -6.12 14.65 -1.62
N HIS A 253 -5.22 15.14 -0.76
CA HIS A 253 -4.89 16.56 -0.63
C HIS A 253 -3.46 16.87 -1.12
N ALA A 254 -3.24 18.12 -1.52
CA ALA A 254 -1.99 18.57 -2.16
C ALA A 254 -0.80 18.68 -1.19
N ASP A 255 -1.05 18.78 0.12
CA ASP A 255 -0.05 18.89 1.18
C ASP A 255 0.55 17.54 1.61
N ALA A 256 -0.18 16.44 1.40
CA ALA A 256 0.32 15.10 1.65
C ALA A 256 1.55 14.77 0.78
N LYS A 257 2.40 13.86 1.23
CA LYS A 257 3.53 13.32 0.45
C LYS A 257 3.38 11.81 0.32
N MET A 258 2.55 11.44 -0.64
CA MET A 258 2.10 10.06 -0.81
C MET A 258 2.93 9.34 -1.86
N GLY A 259 3.60 8.28 -1.43
CA GLY A 259 4.27 7.33 -2.32
C GLY A 259 3.53 6.01 -2.36
N ILE A 260 3.78 5.23 -3.41
CA ILE A 260 3.40 3.82 -3.48
C ILE A 260 4.63 2.92 -3.41
N TYR A 261 4.43 1.76 -2.79
CA TYR A 261 5.49 0.84 -2.40
C TYR A 261 5.08 -0.59 -2.72
N LEU A 262 6.08 -1.44 -2.88
CA LEU A 262 5.96 -2.88 -3.07
C LEU A 262 6.62 -3.58 -1.89
N TYR A 263 5.98 -4.64 -1.40
CA TYR A 263 6.58 -5.60 -0.51
C TYR A 263 6.56 -6.98 -1.16
N ASP A 264 7.74 -7.49 -1.48
CA ASP A 264 7.94 -8.85 -1.95
C ASP A 264 7.98 -9.79 -0.74
N ARG A 265 7.01 -10.69 -0.64
CA ARG A 265 6.83 -11.48 0.58
C ARG A 265 7.81 -12.64 0.69
N GLN A 266 8.36 -13.11 -0.43
CA GLN A 266 9.32 -14.21 -0.43
C GLN A 266 10.68 -13.72 0.04
N SER A 267 11.17 -12.64 -0.59
CA SER A 267 12.44 -12.01 -0.22
C SER A 267 12.31 -11.11 1.00
N LYS A 268 11.10 -10.76 1.46
CA LYS A 268 10.85 -9.77 2.52
C LYS A 268 11.37 -8.37 2.16
N MET A 269 11.61 -8.14 0.87
CA MET A 269 12.12 -6.88 0.36
C MET A 269 11.01 -5.84 0.27
N PHE A 270 11.29 -4.69 0.86
CA PHE A 270 10.47 -3.49 0.75
C PHE A 270 11.09 -2.52 -0.26
N SER A 271 10.31 -2.03 -1.22
CA SER A 271 10.78 -1.16 -2.30
C SER A 271 9.83 -0.01 -2.60
N VAL A 272 10.37 1.16 -2.92
CA VAL A 272 9.60 2.31 -3.41
C VAL A 272 9.32 2.13 -4.88
N LEU A 273 8.04 2.26 -5.28
CA LEU A 273 7.64 2.20 -6.67
C LEU A 273 7.57 3.59 -7.30
N GLN A 274 6.85 4.51 -6.66
CA GLN A 274 6.62 5.84 -7.19
C GLN A 274 6.50 6.83 -6.03
N LEU A 275 7.35 7.83 -6.06
CA LEU A 275 7.33 8.95 -5.12
C LEU A 275 7.99 10.17 -5.77
N LYS A 276 7.18 11.19 -6.01
CA LYS A 276 7.57 12.43 -6.68
C LYS A 276 7.28 13.62 -5.78
N GLU A 277 8.05 14.69 -5.91
CA GLU A 277 7.88 15.86 -5.07
C GLU A 277 6.55 16.58 -5.34
N ARG A 278 6.20 16.69 -6.63
CA ARG A 278 5.06 17.47 -7.14
C ARG A 278 3.81 16.64 -7.46
N GLU A 279 3.83 15.35 -7.16
CA GLU A 279 2.75 14.42 -7.50
C GLU A 279 2.57 13.42 -6.38
N ASN A 280 1.35 13.27 -5.89
CA ASN A 280 1.00 12.25 -4.92
C ASN A 280 0.50 10.99 -5.64
N SER A 281 0.88 9.82 -5.12
CA SER A 281 0.45 8.52 -5.64
C SER A 281 -0.31 7.73 -4.58
N TYR A 282 -1.50 7.24 -4.93
CA TYR A 282 -2.45 6.62 -4.01
C TYR A 282 -2.97 5.29 -4.53
N TYR A 283 -3.48 4.49 -3.59
CA TYR A 283 -4.34 3.33 -3.84
C TYR A 283 -3.79 2.38 -4.92
N PRO A 284 -2.54 1.91 -4.79
CA PRO A 284 -2.03 0.96 -5.76
C PRO A 284 -2.79 -0.36 -5.64
N VAL A 285 -3.11 -0.96 -6.78
CA VAL A 285 -3.81 -2.25 -6.86
C VAL A 285 -3.22 -3.11 -7.98
N PHE A 286 -3.26 -4.42 -7.81
CA PHE A 286 -2.78 -5.35 -8.84
C PHE A 286 -3.86 -5.61 -9.90
N LEU A 287 -3.51 -5.39 -11.16
CA LEU A 287 -4.28 -5.84 -12.33
C LEU A 287 -3.87 -7.26 -12.76
N SER A 288 -2.62 -7.63 -12.49
CA SER A 288 -2.02 -8.96 -12.65
C SER A 288 -0.80 -9.06 -11.71
N ASP A 289 -0.12 -10.19 -11.65
CA ASP A 289 1.06 -10.34 -10.76
C ASP A 289 2.21 -9.36 -11.06
N ASP A 290 2.28 -8.88 -12.31
CA ASP A 290 3.37 -8.01 -12.80
C ASP A 290 2.91 -6.60 -13.19
N GLN A 291 1.63 -6.28 -13.03
CA GLN A 291 1.08 -4.98 -13.43
C GLN A 291 0.18 -4.41 -12.33
N ILE A 292 0.39 -3.13 -12.04
CA ILE A 292 -0.41 -2.37 -11.09
C ILE A 292 -1.13 -1.21 -11.76
N ALA A 293 -2.25 -0.82 -11.16
CA ALA A 293 -2.88 0.49 -11.37
C ALA A 293 -2.75 1.32 -10.08
N PHE A 294 -2.63 2.64 -10.21
CA PHE A 294 -2.65 3.54 -9.06
C PHE A 294 -3.14 4.94 -9.46
N VAL A 295 -3.62 5.71 -8.50
CA VAL A 295 -4.10 7.06 -8.72
C VAL A 295 -2.95 8.04 -8.53
N SER A 296 -2.75 8.97 -9.46
CA SER A 296 -1.85 10.13 -9.24
C SER A 296 -2.64 11.43 -9.17
N THR A 297 -2.22 12.35 -8.32
CA THR A 297 -2.68 13.73 -8.32
C THR A 297 -1.51 14.70 -8.39
N VAL A 298 -1.61 15.73 -9.23
CA VAL A 298 -0.58 16.77 -9.34
C VAL A 298 -0.84 17.86 -8.29
N LYS A 299 0.20 18.29 -7.59
CA LYS A 299 0.16 19.34 -6.56
C LYS A 299 0.16 20.74 -7.19
N THR A 300 -0.86 21.07 -7.99
CA THR A 300 -0.98 22.38 -8.66
C THR A 300 -2.14 23.20 -8.11
N GLY A 301 -1.89 23.94 -7.01
CA GLY A 301 -2.81 24.97 -6.51
C GLY A 301 -4.28 24.52 -6.35
N LYS A 302 -5.23 25.31 -6.87
CA LYS A 302 -6.68 25.17 -6.62
C LYS A 302 -7.39 24.02 -7.37
N LYS A 303 -6.73 23.30 -8.29
CA LYS A 303 -7.35 22.21 -9.07
C LYS A 303 -6.55 20.92 -8.95
N THR A 304 -7.20 19.88 -8.44
CA THR A 304 -6.64 18.52 -8.38
C THR A 304 -6.96 17.79 -9.67
N ASN A 305 -5.95 17.47 -10.47
CA ASN A 305 -6.10 16.64 -11.66
C ASN A 305 -5.77 15.19 -11.29
N PHE A 306 -6.75 14.29 -11.44
CA PHE A 306 -6.60 12.87 -11.17
C PHE A 306 -6.22 12.11 -12.45
N ALA A 307 -5.40 11.08 -12.31
CA ALA A 307 -5.16 10.11 -13.37
C ALA A 307 -5.00 8.71 -12.78
N ILE A 308 -5.47 7.70 -13.51
CA ILE A 308 -5.14 6.30 -13.24
C ILE A 308 -3.94 5.93 -14.10
N ASN A 309 -2.85 5.54 -13.44
CA ASN A 309 -1.60 5.14 -14.08
C ASN A 309 -1.47 3.63 -14.04
N LEU A 310 -1.05 3.03 -15.15
CA LEU A 310 -0.74 1.62 -15.27
C LEU A 310 0.76 1.48 -15.40
N ALA A 311 1.33 0.54 -14.67
CA ALA A 311 2.77 0.31 -14.69
C ALA A 311 3.13 -1.16 -14.51
N ASN A 312 4.20 -1.57 -15.19
CA ASN A 312 4.71 -2.93 -15.14
C ASN A 312 5.83 -3.02 -14.11
N LEU A 313 5.68 -3.88 -13.12
CA LEU A 313 6.67 -4.09 -12.05
C LEU A 313 7.97 -4.67 -12.60
N ASN A 314 7.90 -5.49 -13.64
CA ASN A 314 9.06 -6.07 -14.32
C ASN A 314 9.99 -5.04 -14.99
N SER A 315 9.52 -3.80 -15.17
CA SER A 315 10.34 -2.71 -15.72
C SER A 315 11.01 -1.85 -14.64
N ALA A 316 10.70 -2.11 -13.36
CA ALA A 316 11.22 -1.35 -12.25
C ALA A 316 12.60 -1.89 -11.84
N GLU A 317 13.59 -1.00 -11.77
CA GLU A 317 14.80 -1.28 -11.00
C GLU A 317 14.48 -0.98 -9.54
N LEU A 318 14.20 -2.03 -8.77
CA LEU A 318 13.82 -1.88 -7.38
C LEU A 318 15.09 -1.88 -6.52
N SER A 319 15.25 -0.82 -5.73
CA SER A 319 16.12 -0.86 -4.56
C SER A 319 15.27 -1.20 -3.34
N GLY A 320 15.79 -2.04 -2.47
CA GLY A 320 15.09 -2.42 -1.26
C GLY A 320 16.00 -3.00 -0.21
N CYS A 321 15.42 -3.28 0.95
CA CYS A 321 16.13 -3.92 2.05
C CYS A 321 15.45 -5.24 2.42
N ARG A 322 16.19 -6.34 2.32
CA ARG A 322 15.71 -7.71 2.60
C ARG A 322 15.45 -7.94 4.09
N ASP A 323 16.44 -7.61 4.90
CA ASP A 323 16.47 -7.99 6.32
C ASP A 323 16.00 -6.88 7.28
N CYS A 324 15.66 -5.69 6.75
CA CYS A 324 15.21 -4.56 7.57
C CYS A 324 13.87 -4.81 8.28
N THR A 325 13.19 -5.92 7.97
CA THR A 325 11.92 -6.30 8.61
C THR A 325 12.08 -7.41 9.65
N THR A 326 13.19 -8.16 9.63
CA THR A 326 13.41 -9.36 10.45
C THR A 326 14.51 -9.15 11.50
N ASP A 327 15.56 -8.40 11.18
CA ASP A 327 16.63 -8.03 12.11
C ASP A 327 16.29 -6.68 12.77
N SER A 328 15.97 -6.71 14.07
CA SER A 328 15.60 -5.52 14.84
C SER A 328 16.72 -4.47 14.92
N SER A 329 17.98 -4.91 14.93
CA SER A 329 19.16 -4.05 15.00
C SER A 329 19.41 -3.37 13.65
N LEU A 330 19.31 -4.13 12.56
CA LEU A 330 19.36 -3.59 11.20
C LEU A 330 18.20 -2.63 10.95
N SER A 331 16.97 -3.01 11.32
CA SER A 331 15.78 -2.18 11.21
C SER A 331 15.95 -0.86 11.95
N ALA A 332 16.46 -0.89 13.19
CA ALA A 332 16.70 0.33 13.95
C ALA A 332 17.70 1.27 13.25
N ARG A 333 18.83 0.74 12.74
CA ARG A 333 19.81 1.55 12.00
C ARG A 333 19.27 2.04 10.65
N ALA A 334 18.51 1.23 9.93
CA ALA A 334 17.84 1.63 8.69
C ALA A 334 16.88 2.79 8.95
N ASN A 335 16.10 2.71 10.04
CA ASN A 335 15.22 3.78 10.47
C ASN A 335 15.98 5.08 10.74
N VAL A 336 17.13 5.03 11.42
CA VAL A 336 18.00 6.20 11.64
C VAL A 336 18.45 6.81 10.30
N ILE A 337 18.97 5.98 9.39
CA ILE A 337 19.48 6.46 8.09
C ILE A 337 18.34 7.09 7.27
N GLY A 338 17.15 6.50 7.28
CA GLY A 338 15.99 7.08 6.62
C GLY A 338 15.52 8.40 7.25
N ILE A 339 15.64 8.56 8.57
CA ILE A 339 15.41 9.85 9.25
C ILE A 339 16.41 10.91 8.76
N LEU A 340 17.70 10.56 8.67
CA LEU A 340 18.72 11.47 8.13
C LEU A 340 18.40 11.87 6.69
N TYR A 341 17.92 10.91 5.88
CA TYR A 341 17.49 11.17 4.51
C TYR A 341 16.32 12.16 4.47
N ILE A 342 15.27 11.94 5.28
CA ILE A 342 14.11 12.83 5.37
C ILE A 342 14.55 14.25 5.74
N ARG A 343 15.38 14.42 6.77
CA ARG A 343 15.89 15.75 7.18
C ARG A 343 16.68 16.41 6.06
N LYS A 344 17.60 15.66 5.43
CA LYS A 344 18.46 16.17 4.36
C LYS A 344 17.66 16.62 3.14
N CYS A 345 16.65 15.84 2.74
CA CYS A 345 15.97 16.03 1.47
C CYS A 345 14.67 16.83 1.56
N HIS A 346 14.04 16.86 2.73
CA HIS A 346 12.74 17.52 2.93
C HIS A 346 12.83 18.72 3.88
N GLY A 347 13.96 18.90 4.58
CA GLY A 347 14.10 19.96 5.58
C GLY A 347 13.12 19.83 6.75
N ASP A 348 12.57 18.64 6.94
CA ASP A 348 11.53 18.39 7.94
C ASP A 348 12.17 17.87 9.24
N ASP A 349 12.27 18.76 10.22
CA ASP A 349 12.76 18.45 11.57
C ASP A 349 11.62 18.01 12.53
N ARG A 350 10.38 17.86 12.04
CA ARG A 350 9.27 17.39 12.88
C ARG A 350 9.50 15.95 13.36
N ALA A 351 8.80 15.57 14.43
CA ALA A 351 8.86 14.22 14.99
C ALA A 351 8.51 13.15 13.94
N ILE A 352 9.53 12.45 13.45
CA ILE A 352 9.35 11.33 12.53
C ILE A 352 8.91 10.12 13.36
N GLY A 353 7.65 9.72 13.18
CA GLY A 353 7.08 8.56 13.87
C GLY A 353 7.86 7.26 13.60
N PRO A 354 7.74 6.26 14.49
CA PRO A 354 8.39 4.96 14.31
C PRO A 354 8.07 4.32 12.95
N GLY A 355 9.07 3.71 12.30
CA GLY A 355 8.91 2.97 11.04
C GLY A 355 8.97 3.80 9.75
N LYS A 356 8.78 5.13 9.83
CA LYS A 356 8.91 6.01 8.65
C LYS A 356 10.33 6.07 8.09
N GLY A 357 11.32 6.02 8.97
CA GLY A 357 12.71 5.93 8.55
C GLY A 357 12.99 4.65 7.78
N ASN A 358 12.37 3.51 8.13
CA ASN A 358 12.53 2.27 7.35
C ASN A 358 12.01 2.44 5.92
N VAL A 359 10.85 3.08 5.76
CA VAL A 359 10.28 3.38 4.44
C VAL A 359 11.22 4.30 3.65
N ALA A 360 11.65 5.41 4.25
CA ALA A 360 12.55 6.37 3.60
C ALA A 360 13.92 5.77 3.27
N PHE A 361 14.45 4.87 4.10
CA PHE A 361 15.71 4.17 3.85
C PHE A 361 15.70 3.40 2.53
N THR A 362 14.56 2.78 2.18
CA THR A 362 14.43 2.02 0.93
C THR A 362 14.45 2.88 -0.34
N ARG A 363 14.43 4.21 -0.20
CA ARG A 363 14.65 5.15 -1.32
C ARG A 363 16.14 5.31 -1.65
N LEU A 364 17.02 4.88 -0.77
CA LEU A 364 18.44 5.02 -1.03
C LEU A 364 18.86 3.85 -1.93
N THR A 365 19.65 4.17 -2.95
CA THR A 365 20.57 3.18 -3.49
C THR A 365 21.68 2.98 -2.47
N ARG A 366 22.39 1.86 -2.55
CA ARG A 366 23.58 1.61 -1.71
C ARG A 366 24.56 2.79 -1.76
N GLU A 367 24.84 3.32 -2.95
CA GLU A 367 25.74 4.45 -3.14
C GLU A 367 25.24 5.73 -2.44
N ARG A 368 23.96 6.09 -2.64
CA ARG A 368 23.35 7.26 -1.98
C ARG A 368 23.34 7.12 -0.47
N CYS A 369 23.10 5.91 0.03
CA CYS A 369 23.16 5.63 1.47
C CYS A 369 24.56 5.86 2.03
N LEU A 370 25.59 5.34 1.36
CA LEU A 370 26.98 5.53 1.79
C LEU A 370 27.36 7.01 1.80
N LYS A 371 27.02 7.76 0.74
CA LYS A 371 27.23 9.22 0.66
C LYS A 371 26.50 9.95 1.79
N LEU A 372 25.25 9.58 2.09
CA LEU A 372 24.49 10.16 3.19
C LEU A 372 25.16 9.90 4.53
N VAL A 373 25.48 8.64 4.85
CA VAL A 373 26.12 8.26 6.12
C VAL A 373 27.48 8.96 6.28
N GLN A 374 28.27 9.10 5.22
CA GLN A 374 29.56 9.79 5.25
C GLN A 374 29.44 11.30 5.56
N GLN A 375 28.31 11.94 5.24
CA GLN A 375 28.05 13.34 5.60
C GLN A 375 27.71 13.53 7.09
N TYR A 376 27.32 12.47 7.80
CA TYR A 376 26.94 12.49 9.21
C TYR A 376 27.85 11.57 10.03
N PRO A 377 28.96 12.07 10.62
CA PRO A 377 29.79 11.23 11.50
C PRO A 377 28.97 10.69 12.67
N ALA A 378 29.35 9.52 13.22
CA ALA A 378 28.54 8.76 14.18
C ALA A 378 28.10 9.55 15.42
N ASN A 379 28.90 10.52 15.88
CA ASN A 379 28.53 11.43 16.96
C ASN A 379 27.35 12.35 16.59
N LYS A 380 27.27 12.81 15.33
CA LYS A 380 26.15 13.59 14.79
C LYS A 380 24.90 12.75 14.53
N ILE A 381 25.07 11.47 14.16
CA ILE A 381 23.96 10.52 14.00
C ILE A 381 23.26 10.28 15.34
N LYS A 382 24.03 10.13 16.43
CA LYS A 382 23.47 9.95 17.78
C LYS A 382 22.68 11.17 18.26
N THR A 383 23.11 12.39 17.94
CA THR A 383 22.33 13.60 18.22
C THR A 383 21.05 13.68 17.40
N ALA A 384 21.05 13.26 16.13
CA ALA A 384 19.84 13.22 15.32
C ALA A 384 18.74 12.33 15.93
N PHE A 385 19.15 11.30 16.68
CA PHE A 385 18.24 10.40 17.37
C PHE A 385 17.78 10.90 18.76
N LYS A 386 18.53 11.79 19.41
CA LYS A 386 18.11 12.36 20.71
C LYS A 386 16.82 13.19 20.61
N ASP A 387 16.53 13.72 19.43
CA ASP A 387 15.29 14.48 19.15
C ASP A 387 14.09 13.55 18.83
N TRP A 388 14.29 12.23 18.87
CA TRP A 388 13.24 11.24 18.64
C TRP A 388 12.49 10.95 19.94
N ASN A 389 11.31 11.54 20.10
CA ASN A 389 10.37 11.27 21.22
C ASN A 389 9.63 9.92 21.10
N GLY A 390 10.21 8.93 20.42
CA GLY A 390 9.63 7.59 20.25
C GLY A 390 9.98 6.66 21.42
N ASP A 391 9.21 5.59 21.59
CA ASP A 391 9.44 4.56 22.62
C ASP A 391 10.85 3.93 22.45
N VAL A 392 11.78 4.33 23.31
CA VAL A 392 13.23 4.08 23.26
C VAL A 392 13.61 2.68 23.77
N GLY A 393 12.85 1.66 23.37
CA GLY A 393 13.07 0.26 23.74
C GLY A 393 14.38 -0.34 23.18
N PRO A 394 14.48 -1.67 22.99
CA PRO A 394 15.69 -2.36 22.53
C PRO A 394 16.32 -1.80 21.23
N ALA A 395 15.51 -1.17 20.38
CA ALA A 395 15.96 -0.47 19.18
C ALA A 395 16.91 0.71 19.49
N TRP A 396 16.70 1.41 20.61
CA TRP A 396 17.57 2.50 21.04
C TRP A 396 18.95 2.00 21.44
N GLU A 397 19.05 0.84 22.10
CA GLU A 397 20.34 0.28 22.47
C GLU A 397 21.17 -0.11 21.24
N ALA A 398 20.52 -0.69 20.23
CA ALA A 398 21.14 -1.01 18.95
C ALA A 398 21.70 0.24 18.26
N VAL A 399 21.00 1.37 18.31
CA VAL A 399 21.43 2.65 17.73
C VAL A 399 22.51 3.32 18.57
N ARG A 400 22.36 3.33 19.90
CA ARG A 400 23.30 3.93 20.85
C ARG A 400 24.69 3.28 20.76
N ASN A 401 24.72 1.96 20.60
CA ASN A 401 25.96 1.18 20.55
C ASN A 401 26.51 1.03 19.12
N ALA A 402 25.75 1.41 18.09
CA ALA A 402 26.21 1.35 16.71
C ALA A 402 27.43 2.26 16.46
N THR A 403 28.41 1.70 15.76
CA THR A 403 29.58 2.39 15.22
C THR A 403 29.31 2.94 13.83
N PHE A 404 30.18 3.80 13.32
CA PHE A 404 30.11 4.27 11.93
C PHE A 404 30.11 3.09 10.94
N THR A 405 30.94 2.08 11.19
CA THR A 405 31.02 0.85 10.39
C THR A 405 29.69 0.11 10.34
N ASP A 406 28.91 0.10 11.42
CA ASP A 406 27.60 -0.56 11.43
C ASP A 406 26.58 0.12 10.52
N TYR A 407 26.62 1.45 10.42
CA TYR A 407 25.78 2.19 9.46
C TYR A 407 26.20 1.94 8.01
N LEU A 408 27.51 1.83 7.73
CA LEU A 408 27.99 1.46 6.39
C LEU A 408 27.59 0.02 6.02
N LYS A 409 27.61 -0.91 6.98
CA LYS A 409 27.09 -2.27 6.80
C LYS A 409 25.58 -2.25 6.51
N THR A 410 24.81 -1.44 7.23
CA THR A 410 23.39 -1.24 6.93
C THR A 410 23.18 -0.73 5.51
N CYS A 411 23.95 0.25 5.02
CA CYS A 411 23.85 0.67 3.62
C CYS A 411 24.13 -0.47 2.61
N SER A 412 24.96 -1.44 2.99
CA SER A 412 25.28 -2.60 2.15
C SER A 412 24.17 -3.66 2.11
N SER A 413 23.15 -3.57 2.98
CA SER A 413 21.95 -4.41 2.90
C SER A 413 20.91 -3.89 1.89
N LEU A 414 21.18 -2.73 1.25
CA LEU A 414 20.39 -2.26 0.12
C LEU A 414 20.80 -3.05 -1.12
N GLU A 415 19.87 -3.85 -1.61
CA GLU A 415 20.04 -4.65 -2.82
C GLU A 415 19.27 -3.99 -3.98
N SER A 416 19.86 -4.02 -5.18
CA SER A 416 19.10 -3.81 -6.41
C SER A 416 18.55 -5.15 -6.89
N VAL A 417 17.24 -5.25 -7.01
CA VAL A 417 16.57 -6.46 -7.48
C VAL A 417 15.85 -6.15 -8.78
N ASN A 418 16.20 -6.93 -9.81
CA ASN A 418 15.40 -7.02 -11.01
C ASN A 418 14.40 -8.16 -10.83
N LEU A 419 13.11 -7.83 -10.70
CA LEU A 419 12.04 -8.80 -10.46
C LEU A 419 12.02 -9.94 -11.49
N ASN A 420 12.48 -9.70 -12.74
CA ASN A 420 12.53 -10.73 -13.77
C ASN A 420 13.52 -11.86 -13.48
N ARG A 421 14.58 -11.62 -12.68
CA ARG A 421 15.58 -12.64 -12.37
C ARG A 421 15.19 -13.53 -11.19
N ALA A 422 14.43 -13.00 -10.23
CA ALA A 422 14.05 -13.73 -9.02
C ALA A 422 13.12 -14.93 -9.33
N ASN A 423 12.19 -14.78 -10.29
CA ASN A 423 11.24 -15.84 -10.62
C ASN A 423 11.86 -17.00 -11.44
N ARG A 424 13.00 -16.80 -12.11
CA ARG A 424 13.61 -17.84 -12.95
C ARG A 424 14.48 -18.83 -12.16
N SER A 425 14.97 -18.47 -10.97
CA SER A 425 15.84 -19.36 -10.18
C SER A 425 15.10 -20.41 -9.34
N GLY A 426 13.76 -20.33 -9.24
CA GLY A 426 12.94 -21.25 -8.44
C GLY A 426 12.29 -22.41 -9.21
N SER A 427 12.40 -22.47 -10.54
CA SER A 427 11.58 -23.35 -11.40
C SER A 427 12.23 -24.70 -11.76
N THR A 428 13.42 -25.06 -11.27
CA THR A 428 14.14 -26.27 -11.73
C THR A 428 14.24 -27.43 -10.73
N LYS A 429 13.44 -27.46 -9.66
CA LYS A 429 13.40 -28.64 -8.76
C LYS A 429 11.97 -29.03 -8.38
N SER A 430 11.33 -29.84 -9.21
CA SER A 430 10.36 -30.88 -8.81
C SER A 430 9.74 -31.54 -10.05
N ALA A 431 10.46 -32.50 -10.63
CA ALA A 431 9.88 -33.55 -11.46
C ALA A 431 10.79 -34.78 -11.34
N HIS A 432 10.58 -35.56 -10.28
CA HIS A 432 10.89 -36.99 -10.19
C HIS A 432 9.95 -37.63 -9.20
#